data_AF-A0A7C4BY85-F1
#
_entry.id   AF-A0A7C4BY85-F1
#
_cell.length_a   1.000
_cell.length_b   1.000
_cell.length_c   1.000
_cell.angle_alpha   90.00
_cell.angle_beta   90.00
_cell.angle_gamma   90.00
#
_symmetry.space_group_name_H-M   'P 1'
#
loop_
_entity.id
_entity.type
_entity.pdbx_description
1 polymer ?
#
loop_
_entity_poly.entity_id
_entity_poly.type
_entity_poly.pdbx_seq_one_letter_code
_entity_poly.pdbx_strand_id
1 'polypeptide(L)'
;MDKLATGLLYFGAILTTFAMLVAAPTALIWAGIGCFRSKPITKPTLIALSFPAAYIVGGLIGWAFRPFNWSMSFIDTLRAQTADHSIEYYAERVLLFVLMTGSMGVWMVGLGMAVWRKWLGRHSPQIS
;
A
#
# COMPACT_ATOMS: atom_id res chain seq x y z
N MET A 1 -7.41 0.31 -27.11
CA MET A 1 -6.62 -0.51 -26.16
C MET A 1 -6.54 0.14 -24.78
N ASP A 2 -6.62 1.47 -24.68
CA ASP A 2 -6.46 2.21 -23.42
C ASP A 2 -7.51 1.88 -22.37
N LYS A 3 -8.79 1.74 -22.75
CA LYS A 3 -9.86 1.35 -21.81
C LYS A 3 -9.61 -0.01 -21.13
N LEU A 4 -8.96 -0.93 -21.82
CA LEU A 4 -8.67 -2.28 -21.31
C LEU A 4 -7.45 -2.26 -20.38
N ALA A 5 -6.41 -1.49 -20.74
CA ALA A 5 -5.25 -1.26 -19.88
C ALA A 5 -5.63 -0.52 -18.59
N THR A 6 -6.44 0.53 -18.69
CA THR A 6 -6.97 1.28 -17.54
C THR A 6 -7.82 0.38 -16.64
N GLY A 7 -8.72 -0.43 -17.22
CA GLY A 7 -9.52 -1.40 -16.46
C GLY A 7 -8.67 -2.42 -15.70
N LEU A 8 -7.61 -2.93 -16.33
CA LEU A 8 -6.69 -3.88 -15.70
C LEU A 8 -5.92 -3.25 -14.53
N LEU A 9 -5.49 -1.99 -14.68
CA LEU A 9 -4.82 -1.24 -13.62
C LEU A 9 -5.74 -0.99 -12.42
N TYR A 10 -7.00 -0.63 -12.66
CA TYR A 10 -7.99 -0.48 -11.59
C TYR A 10 -8.25 -1.80 -10.87
N PHE A 11 -8.43 -2.89 -11.62
CA PHE A 11 -8.61 -4.21 -11.04
C PHE A 11 -7.39 -4.64 -10.19
N GLY A 12 -6.18 -4.40 -10.71
CA GLY A 12 -4.94 -4.66 -9.98
C GLY A 12 -4.82 -3.85 -8.70
N ALA A 13 -5.20 -2.57 -8.72
CA ALA A 13 -5.19 -1.69 -7.55
C ALA A 13 -6.18 -2.17 -6.48
N ILE A 14 -7.41 -2.54 -6.88
CA ILE A 14 -8.44 -3.08 -5.99
C ILE A 14 -7.95 -4.38 -5.33
N LEU A 15 -7.43 -5.32 -6.14
CA LEU A 15 -6.91 -6.59 -5.64
C LEU A 15 -5.75 -6.37 -4.65
N THR A 16 -4.87 -5.42 -4.95
CA THR A 16 -3.75 -5.06 -4.08
C THR A 16 -4.24 -4.47 -2.76
N THR A 17 -5.25 -3.59 -2.80
CA THR A 17 -5.87 -3.02 -1.60
C THR A 17 -6.42 -4.12 -0.70
N PHE A 18 -7.21 -5.06 -1.24
CA PHE A 18 -7.76 -6.17 -0.45
C PHE A 18 -6.67 -7.06 0.15
N ALA A 19 -5.65 -7.39 -0.63
CA ALA A 19 -4.51 -8.18 -0.14
C ALA A 19 -3.77 -7.46 1.00
N MET A 20 -3.55 -6.15 0.86
CA MET A 20 -2.79 -5.34 1.83
C MET A 20 -3.58 -4.98 3.08
N LEU A 21 -4.91 -4.90 3.00
CA LEU A 21 -5.77 -4.72 4.18
C LEU A 21 -5.57 -5.83 5.22
N VAL A 22 -5.30 -7.05 4.76
CA VAL A 22 -5.00 -8.19 5.64
C VAL A 22 -3.49 -8.32 5.87
N ALA A 23 -2.69 -8.27 4.81
CA ALA A 23 -1.26 -8.55 4.88
C ALA A 23 -0.50 -7.50 5.69
N ALA A 24 -0.87 -6.22 5.62
CA ALA A 24 -0.16 -5.15 6.33
C ALA A 24 -0.23 -5.28 7.85
N PRO A 25 -1.41 -5.39 8.50
CA PRO A 25 -1.47 -5.59 9.95
C PRO A 25 -0.82 -6.91 10.38
N THR A 26 -1.03 -8.00 9.65
CA THR A 26 -0.41 -9.29 9.97
C THR A 26 1.11 -9.24 9.91
N ALA A 27 1.68 -8.63 8.86
CA ALA A 27 3.13 -8.51 8.70
C ALA A 27 3.75 -7.63 9.78
N LEU A 28 3.10 -6.52 10.15
CA LEU A 28 3.57 -5.64 11.23
C LEU A 28 3.55 -6.33 12.60
N ILE A 29 2.47 -7.06 12.91
CA ILE A 29 2.37 -7.81 14.17
C ILE A 29 3.46 -8.88 14.23
N TRP A 30 3.65 -9.63 13.14
CA TRP A 30 4.64 -10.70 13.09
C TRP A 30 6.08 -10.17 13.18
N ALA A 31 6.37 -9.06 12.50
CA ALA A 31 7.64 -8.37 12.61
C ALA A 31 7.88 -7.84 14.03
N GLY A 32 6.88 -7.21 14.65
CA GLY A 32 6.95 -6.74 16.03
C GLY A 32 7.29 -7.88 16.99
N ILE A 33 6.55 -8.99 16.94
CA ILE A 33 6.81 -10.20 17.76
C ILE A 33 8.22 -10.75 17.49
N GLY A 34 8.66 -10.76 16.23
CA GLY A 34 10.00 -11.18 15.84
C GLY A 34 11.10 -10.33 16.46
N CYS A 35 10.93 -9.01 16.47
CA CYS A 35 11.84 -8.06 17.11
C CYS A 35 11.91 -8.28 18.63
N PHE A 36 10.77 -8.47 19.30
CA PHE A 36 10.74 -8.77 20.74
C PHE A 36 11.39 -10.10 21.11
N ARG A 37 11.42 -11.05 20.17
CA ARG A 37 12.05 -12.37 20.33
C ARG A 37 13.48 -12.44 19.79
N SER A 38 14.09 -11.30 19.46
CA SER A 38 15.46 -11.18 18.92
C SER A 38 15.72 -12.09 17.72
N LYS A 39 14.69 -12.33 16.88
CA LYS A 39 14.86 -13.15 15.68
C LYS A 39 15.69 -12.38 14.65
N PRO A 40 16.65 -13.02 13.98
CA PRO A 40 17.44 -12.36 12.95
C PRO A 40 16.56 -11.96 11.78
N ILE A 41 16.62 -10.68 11.41
CA ILE A 41 15.92 -10.14 10.25
C ILE A 41 16.69 -10.56 8.99
N THR A 42 16.09 -11.40 8.16
CA THR A 42 16.69 -11.88 6.92
C THR A 42 16.34 -10.97 5.74
N LYS A 43 17.13 -11.02 4.67
CA LYS A 43 16.86 -10.25 3.43
C LYS A 43 15.44 -10.50 2.86
N PRO A 44 14.93 -11.76 2.78
CA PRO A 44 13.56 -12.01 2.35
C PRO A 44 12.51 -11.33 3.23
N THR A 45 12.71 -11.32 4.56
CA THR A 45 11.80 -10.66 5.49
C THR A 45 11.77 -9.15 5.28
N LEU A 46 12.92 -8.51 5.04
CA LEU A 46 12.97 -7.07 4.73
C LEU A 46 12.23 -6.73 3.44
N ILE A 47 12.41 -7.55 2.40
CA ILE A 47 11.67 -7.38 1.13
C ILE A 47 10.17 -7.53 1.37
N ALA A 48 9.76 -8.56 2.11
CA ALA A 48 8.35 -8.78 2.42
C ALA A 48 7.73 -7.61 3.21
N LEU A 49 8.47 -7.02 4.17
CA LEU A 49 7.99 -5.88 4.97
C LEU A 49 7.96 -4.56 4.19
N SER A 50 8.77 -4.42 3.14
CA SER A 50 8.78 -3.20 2.33
C SER A 50 7.43 -2.92 1.65
N PHE A 51 6.66 -3.95 1.29
CA PHE A 51 5.36 -3.78 0.64
C PHE A 51 4.27 -3.25 1.60
N PRO A 52 4.03 -3.86 2.79
CA PRO A 52 3.20 -3.28 3.84
C PRO A 52 3.61 -1.86 4.25
N ALA A 53 4.91 -1.62 4.40
CA ALA A 53 5.41 -0.29 4.76
C ALA A 53 5.06 0.73 3.67
N ALA A 54 5.27 0.39 2.39
CA ALA A 54 4.92 1.25 1.27
C ALA A 54 3.40 1.49 1.17
N TYR A 55 2.59 0.48 1.47
CA TYR A 55 1.13 0.63 1.52
C TYR A 55 0.70 1.67 2.56
N ILE A 56 1.25 1.57 3.78
CA ILE A 56 0.94 2.49 4.87
C ILE A 56 1.43 3.90 4.56
N VAL A 57 2.68 4.04 4.09
CA VAL A 57 3.24 5.34 3.73
C VAL A 57 2.45 5.98 2.58
N GLY A 58 2.09 5.22 1.55
CA GLY A 58 1.25 5.70 0.45
C GLY A 58 -0.14 6.12 0.92
N GLY A 59 -0.73 5.40 1.88
CA GLY A 59 -2.00 5.80 2.51
C GLY A 59 -1.87 7.09 3.32
N LEU A 60 -0.81 7.23 4.13
CA LEU A 60 -0.54 8.46 4.89
C LEU A 60 -0.34 9.67 3.98
N ILE A 61 0.35 9.49 2.85
CA ILE A 61 0.49 10.52 1.81
C ILE A 61 -0.89 10.87 1.26
N GLY A 62 -1.70 9.89 0.86
CA GLY A 62 -3.07 10.14 0.38
C GLY A 62 -3.93 10.88 1.40
N TRP A 63 -3.79 10.57 2.68
CA TRP A 63 -4.49 11.29 3.75
C TRP A 63 -3.99 12.73 3.94
N ALA A 64 -2.67 12.95 3.80
CA ALA A 64 -2.08 14.28 3.84
C ALA A 64 -2.54 15.16 2.66
N PHE A 65 -2.71 14.56 1.49
CA PHE A 65 -3.21 15.20 0.27
C PHE A 65 -4.72 15.02 0.05
N ARG A 66 -5.49 14.70 1.11
CA ARG A 66 -6.94 14.58 1.01
C ARG A 66 -7.56 15.89 0.48
N PRO A 67 -8.74 15.84 -0.16
CA PRO A 67 -9.39 17.03 -0.72
C PRO A 67 -9.50 18.16 0.31
N PHE A 68 -9.17 19.40 -0.06
CA PHE A 68 -9.17 20.55 0.85
C PHE A 68 -10.51 20.80 1.55
N ASN A 69 -11.61 20.34 0.96
CA ASN A 69 -12.95 20.47 1.52
C ASN A 69 -13.26 19.41 2.61
N TRP A 70 -12.36 18.45 2.84
CA TRP A 70 -12.52 17.39 3.85
C TRP A 70 -11.88 17.78 5.18
N SER A 71 -12.71 18.32 6.08
CA SER A 71 -12.29 18.82 7.39
C SER A 71 -12.32 17.77 8.51
N MET A 72 -12.98 16.63 8.29
CA MET A 72 -13.12 15.58 9.32
C MET A 72 -11.79 14.86 9.59
N SER A 73 -11.60 14.45 10.86
CA SER A 73 -10.48 13.58 11.24
C SER A 73 -10.62 12.19 10.60
N PHE A 74 -9.55 11.41 10.57
CA PHE A 74 -9.57 10.06 9.99
C PHE A 74 -10.58 9.16 10.71
N ILE A 75 -10.63 9.25 12.05
CA ILE A 75 -11.56 8.46 12.87
C ILE A 75 -13.00 8.88 12.63
N ASP A 76 -13.28 10.19 12.54
CA ASP A 76 -14.63 10.68 12.26
C ASP A 76 -15.08 10.31 10.85
N THR A 77 -14.15 10.29 9.89
CA THR A 77 -14.41 9.84 8.52
C THR A 77 -14.79 8.36 8.48
N LEU A 78 -14.09 7.50 9.22
CA LEU A 78 -14.43 6.08 9.36
C LEU A 78 -15.80 5.88 10.00
N ARG A 79 -16.11 6.67 11.05
CA ARG A 79 -17.43 6.61 11.70
C ARG A 79 -18.53 7.08 10.78
N ALA A 80 -18.33 8.19 10.07
CA ALA A 80 -19.28 8.75 9.12
C ALA A 80 -19.63 7.76 8.01
N GLN A 81 -18.68 6.94 7.55
CA GLN A 81 -18.91 5.87 6.57
C GLN A 81 -19.86 4.77 7.07
N THR A 82 -20.08 4.63 8.38
CA THR A 82 -20.93 3.58 8.96
C THR A 82 -22.22 4.10 9.58
N ALA A 83 -22.31 5.40 9.89
CA ALA A 83 -23.34 5.95 10.77
C ALA A 83 -24.17 7.08 10.15
N ASP A 84 -23.71 7.79 9.11
CA ASP A 84 -24.39 8.97 8.58
C ASP A 84 -24.55 8.92 7.04
N HIS A 85 -25.76 8.60 6.58
CA HIS A 85 -26.07 8.41 5.16
C HIS A 85 -25.90 9.69 4.33
N SER A 86 -25.94 10.87 4.96
CA SER A 86 -25.81 12.14 4.24
C SER A 86 -24.37 12.44 3.81
N ILE A 87 -23.39 11.89 4.54
CA ILE A 87 -21.95 12.15 4.36
C ILE A 87 -21.19 10.88 3.93
N GLU A 88 -21.80 9.70 4.08
CA GLU A 88 -21.24 8.38 3.74
C GLU A 88 -20.55 8.35 2.38
N TYR A 89 -21.22 8.83 1.32
CA TYR A 89 -20.67 8.83 -0.04
C TYR A 89 -19.35 9.61 -0.16
N TYR A 90 -19.25 10.75 0.53
CA TYR A 90 -18.06 11.58 0.51
C TYR A 90 -16.95 10.98 1.37
N ALA A 91 -17.31 10.42 2.53
CA ALA A 91 -16.39 9.71 3.41
C ALA A 91 -15.78 8.49 2.71
N GLU A 92 -16.60 7.70 2.02
CA GLU A 92 -16.18 6.54 1.23
C GLU A 92 -15.18 6.95 0.15
N ARG A 93 -15.47 8.01 -0.62
CA ARG A 93 -14.55 8.50 -1.66
C ARG A 93 -13.20 8.92 -1.10
N VAL A 94 -13.16 9.59 0.06
CA VAL A 94 -11.91 9.99 0.70
C VAL A 94 -11.14 8.77 1.20
N LEU A 95 -11.81 7.78 1.79
CA LEU A 95 -11.19 6.53 2.23
C LEU A 95 -10.67 5.72 1.03
N LEU A 96 -11.45 5.59 -0.05
CA LEU A 96 -11.03 4.93 -1.28
C LEU A 96 -9.80 5.61 -1.88
N PHE A 97 -9.73 6.94 -1.87
CA PHE A 97 -8.54 7.66 -2.32
C PHE A 97 -7.30 7.26 -1.52
N VAL A 98 -7.39 7.25 -0.19
CA VAL A 98 -6.30 6.85 0.72
C VAL A 98 -5.87 5.40 0.48
N LEU A 99 -6.83 4.49 0.30
CA LEU A 99 -6.55 3.08 0.02
C LEU A 99 -5.88 2.90 -1.36
N MET A 100 -6.30 3.68 -2.35
CA MET A 100 -5.72 3.65 -3.70
C MET A 100 -4.29 4.21 -3.71
N THR A 101 -4.00 5.31 -3.00
CA THR A 101 -2.63 5.83 -2.88
C THR A 101 -1.72 4.86 -2.13
N GLY A 102 -2.25 4.15 -1.14
CA GLY A 102 -1.56 3.04 -0.49
C GLY A 102 -1.17 1.95 -1.50
N SER A 103 -2.13 1.47 -2.29
CA SER A 103 -1.87 0.48 -3.34
C SER A 103 -0.85 0.97 -4.38
N MET A 104 -0.91 2.23 -4.80
CA MET A 104 0.11 2.80 -5.70
C MET A 104 1.52 2.72 -5.11
N GLY A 105 1.68 2.97 -3.80
CA GLY A 105 2.97 2.81 -3.12
C GLY A 105 3.55 1.40 -3.24
N VAL A 106 2.70 0.38 -3.09
CA VAL A 106 3.08 -1.04 -3.26
C VAL A 106 3.56 -1.32 -4.68
N TRP A 107 2.84 -0.82 -5.68
CA TRP A 107 3.22 -0.99 -7.09
C TRP A 107 4.53 -0.29 -7.41
N MET A 108 4.76 0.93 -6.89
CA MET A 108 6.03 1.64 -7.08
C MET A 108 7.22 0.88 -6.49
N VAL A 109 7.07 0.30 -5.29
CA VAL A 109 8.12 -0.54 -4.69
C VAL A 109 8.34 -1.82 -5.51
N GLY A 110 7.26 -2.48 -5.94
CA GLY A 110 7.37 -3.68 -6.78
C GLY A 110 8.11 -3.42 -8.10
N LEU A 111 7.76 -2.33 -8.79
CA LEU A 111 8.43 -1.90 -10.02
C LEU A 111 9.88 -1.50 -9.77
N GLY A 112 10.14 -0.72 -8.72
CA GLY A 112 11.50 -0.33 -8.33
C GLY A 112 12.40 -1.55 -8.07
N MET A 113 11.88 -2.55 -7.36
CA MET A 113 12.57 -3.81 -7.10
C MET A 113 12.81 -4.63 -8.36
N ALA A 114 11.84 -4.71 -9.28
CA ALA A 114 11.98 -5.41 -10.54
C ALA A 114 13.03 -4.76 -11.45
N VAL A 115 13.02 -3.42 -11.54
CA VAL A 115 14.02 -2.64 -12.29
C VAL A 115 15.41 -2.83 -11.66
N TRP A 116 15.51 -2.73 -10.34
CA TRP A 116 16.76 -2.93 -9.60
C TRP A 116 17.39 -4.31 -9.85
N ARG A 117 16.58 -5.38 -9.79
CA ARG A 117 17.05 -6.75 -10.10
C ARG A 117 17.55 -6.87 -11.54
N LYS A 118 16.83 -6.28 -12.50
CA LYS A 118 17.22 -6.30 -13.91
C LYS A 118 18.53 -5.54 -14.15
N TRP A 119 18.74 -4.43 -13.44
CA TRP A 119 19.96 -3.64 -13.53
C TRP A 119 21.17 -4.38 -12.95
N LEU A 120 21.03 -4.97 -11.75
CA LEU A 120 22.09 -5.78 -11.14
C LEU A 120 22.45 -7.01 -12.00
N GLY A 121 21.46 -7.69 -12.59
CA GLY A 121 21.70 -8.84 -13.47
C GLY A 121 22.47 -8.50 -14.76
N ARG A 122 22.51 -7.24 -15.19
CA ARG A 122 23.29 -6.78 -16.35
C ARG A 122 24.74 -6.40 -16.00
N HIS A 123 25.02 -6.13 -14.73
CA HIS A 123 26.33 -5.63 -14.28
C HIS A 123 27.11 -6.65 -13.45
N SER A 124 26.56 -7.82 -13.16
CA SER A 124 27.32 -8.95 -12.60
C SER A 124 28.13 -9.60 -13.72
N PRO A 125 29.48 -9.53 -13.71
CA PRO A 125 30.30 -10.32 -14.63
C PRO A 125 29.98 -11.81 -14.41
N GLN A 126 29.75 -12.52 -15.51
CA GLN A 126 29.73 -13.98 -15.48
C GLN A 126 31.15 -14.43 -15.12
N ILE A 127 31.37 -14.79 -13.86
CA ILE A 127 32.59 -15.46 -13.44
C ILE A 127 32.44 -16.89 -13.96
N SER A 128 32.99 -17.12 -15.15
CA SER A 128 33.26 -18.43 -15.75
C SER A 128 34.45 -19.10 -15.08
#